data_AF-A0A1G8MZ76-F1
#
_entry.id   AF-A0A1G8MZ76-F1
#
_cell.length_a   1.000
_cell.length_b   1.000
_cell.length_c   1.000
_cell.angle_alpha   90.00
_cell.angle_beta   90.00
_cell.angle_gamma   90.00
#
_symmetry.space_group_name_H-M   'P 1'
#
loop_
_entity.id
_entity.type
_entity.pdbx_description
1 polymer ?
#
loop_
_entity_poly.entity_id
_entity_poly.type
_entity_poly.pdbx_seq_one_letter_code
_entity_poly.pdbx_strand_id
1 'polypeptide(L)'
;MMLSVDFDDLDTFNCTYGISEQKSGALRVFVEGGLAFPHGILLRENSGVRFVKCDKDKSKSVEVIFPRHYIFDPSRRVRYFEWELTDDCLLRARTKSGEWIQYKSKADSQYAMHEFVGGCWFVFEGFSFSKMITTKYTEYRKSSTGNEVVQELGSRSFVDALSKEYFLEGVLETPPGPGWMSWNIYAKSFHIEIPDV
;
A
#
# COMPACT_ATOMS: atom_id res chain seq x y z
N MET A 1 -1.79 15.34 5.85
CA MET A 1 -1.37 15.80 4.49
C MET A 1 -2.13 15.08 3.36
N MET A 2 -2.56 15.79 2.31
CA MET A 2 -3.18 15.22 1.10
C MET A 2 -2.17 15.14 -0.07
N LEU A 3 -2.11 13.97 -0.73
CA LEU A 3 -1.21 13.64 -1.83
C LEU A 3 -2.02 13.23 -3.07
N SER A 4 -1.95 14.03 -4.12
CA SER A 4 -2.48 13.71 -5.45
C SER A 4 -1.48 12.87 -6.23
N VAL A 5 -1.88 11.66 -6.62
CA VAL A 5 -1.09 10.69 -7.38
C VAL A 5 -2.02 9.92 -8.30
N ASP A 6 -1.53 9.55 -9.48
CA ASP A 6 -2.29 8.67 -10.37
C ASP A 6 -2.32 7.26 -9.77
N PHE A 7 -3.50 6.64 -9.73
CA PHE A 7 -3.64 5.32 -9.13
C PHE A 7 -2.83 4.27 -9.89
N ASP A 8 -2.77 4.39 -11.22
CA ASP A 8 -2.03 3.48 -12.10
C ASP A 8 -0.50 3.53 -11.90
N ASP A 9 0.00 4.57 -11.23
CA ASP A 9 1.42 4.66 -10.86
C ASP A 9 1.76 3.89 -9.57
N LEU A 10 0.75 3.48 -8.79
CA LEU A 10 0.95 2.77 -7.52
C LEU A 10 1.01 1.26 -7.76
N ASP A 11 1.96 0.58 -7.09
CA ASP A 11 1.91 -0.88 -6.99
C ASP A 11 1.23 -1.29 -5.70
N THR A 12 -0.05 -1.66 -5.84
CA THR A 12 -0.92 -2.04 -4.73
C THR A 12 -1.01 -3.54 -4.49
N PHE A 13 -0.33 -4.37 -5.28
CA PHE A 13 -0.53 -5.83 -5.26
C PHE A 13 -0.17 -6.48 -3.91
N ASN A 14 0.88 -5.96 -3.26
CA ASN A 14 1.33 -6.44 -1.95
C ASN A 14 0.68 -5.71 -0.77
N CYS A 15 -0.29 -4.83 -1.03
CA CYS A 15 -0.91 -4.04 0.04
C CYS A 15 -1.58 -4.93 1.09
N THR A 16 -1.41 -4.52 2.33
CA THR A 16 -2.21 -4.96 3.47
C THR A 16 -3.19 -3.86 3.79
N TYR A 17 -4.47 -4.14 3.60
CA TYR A 17 -5.55 -3.22 3.88
C TYR A 17 -6.10 -3.48 5.28
N GLY A 18 -6.45 -2.38 5.96
CA GLY A 18 -7.06 -2.41 7.28
C GLY A 18 -8.54 -2.04 7.21
N ILE A 19 -8.97 -1.18 8.13
CA ILE A 19 -10.34 -0.69 8.16
C ILE A 19 -10.70 0.12 6.91
N SER A 20 -11.98 0.06 6.55
CA SER A 20 -12.56 0.93 5.54
C SER A 20 -13.80 1.62 6.09
N GLU A 21 -13.98 2.90 5.76
CA GLU A 21 -15.09 3.70 6.25
C GLU A 21 -15.70 4.56 5.14
N GLN A 22 -16.97 4.92 5.33
CA GLN A 22 -17.62 5.95 4.52
C GLN A 22 -17.75 7.21 5.36
N LYS A 23 -16.96 8.23 5.06
CA LYS A 23 -16.91 9.48 5.82
C LYS A 23 -16.99 10.67 4.88
N SER A 24 -17.84 11.64 5.21
CA SER A 24 -17.96 12.92 4.49
C SER A 24 -18.22 12.84 2.98
N GLY A 25 -18.77 11.74 2.44
CA GLY A 25 -18.97 11.62 0.98
C GLY A 25 -17.98 10.67 0.30
N ALA A 26 -16.91 10.28 0.99
CA ALA A 26 -15.84 9.48 0.42
C ALA A 26 -15.77 8.07 1.03
N LEU A 27 -15.32 7.13 0.22
CA LEU A 27 -14.87 5.82 0.67
C LEU A 27 -13.39 5.95 1.03
N ARG A 28 -13.05 5.61 2.26
CA ARG A 28 -11.68 5.65 2.76
C ARG A 28 -11.25 4.23 3.08
N VAL A 29 -10.13 3.79 2.52
CA VAL A 29 -9.55 2.47 2.74
C VAL A 29 -8.18 2.66 3.36
N PHE A 30 -7.96 2.11 4.55
CA PHE A 30 -6.67 2.24 5.22
C PHE A 30 -5.68 1.23 4.65
N VAL A 31 -4.49 1.72 4.31
CA VAL A 31 -3.37 0.90 3.85
C VAL A 31 -2.37 0.79 5.00
N GLU A 32 -2.30 -0.39 5.60
CA GLU A 32 -1.43 -0.65 6.75
C GLU A 32 0.05 -0.82 6.34
N GLY A 33 0.30 -1.30 5.14
CA GLY A 33 1.64 -1.61 4.65
C GLY A 33 1.61 -2.25 3.27
N GLY A 34 2.78 -2.57 2.73
CA GLY A 34 2.93 -3.33 1.49
C GLY A 34 2.66 -2.53 0.22
N LEU A 35 2.45 -1.22 0.34
CA LEU A 35 2.38 -0.32 -0.81
C LEU A 35 3.79 -0.09 -1.34
N ALA A 36 4.07 -0.55 -2.56
CA ALA A 36 5.29 -0.16 -3.27
C ALA A 36 5.06 1.19 -3.93
N PHE A 37 5.76 2.20 -3.43
CA PHE A 37 5.61 3.57 -3.93
C PHE A 37 6.65 3.85 -5.03
N PRO A 38 6.25 4.35 -6.20
CA PRO A 38 7.17 4.60 -7.30
C PRO A 38 8.17 5.71 -6.98
N HIS A 39 9.31 5.68 -7.66
CA HIS A 39 10.28 6.78 -7.66
C HIS A 39 9.66 8.07 -8.23
N GLY A 40 9.90 9.19 -7.55
CA GLY A 40 9.32 10.47 -7.94
C GLY A 40 9.70 11.62 -7.03
N ILE A 41 9.00 12.74 -7.25
CA ILE A 41 9.14 13.97 -6.47
C ILE A 41 7.79 14.49 -6.02
N LEU A 42 7.80 15.21 -4.89
CA LEU A 42 6.64 15.92 -4.37
C LEU A 42 6.72 17.40 -4.75
N LEU A 43 5.65 17.90 -5.36
CA LEU A 43 5.46 19.31 -5.69
C LEU A 43 4.36 19.87 -4.78
N ARG A 44 4.65 20.98 -4.10
CA ARG A 44 3.63 21.69 -3.30
C ARG A 44 2.76 22.54 -4.23
N GLU A 45 1.46 22.40 -4.11
CA GLU A 45 0.44 23.16 -4.83
C GLU A 45 -0.53 23.80 -3.85
N ASN A 46 -1.35 24.75 -4.31
CA ASN A 46 -2.32 25.44 -3.44
C ASN A 46 -3.38 24.50 -2.82
N SER A 47 -3.66 23.39 -3.50
CA SER A 47 -4.62 22.37 -3.09
C SER A 47 -4.01 21.23 -2.27
N GLY A 48 -2.69 21.15 -2.12
CA GLY A 48 -2.02 20.05 -1.42
C GLY A 48 -0.65 19.72 -1.99
N VAL A 49 -0.29 18.43 -1.98
CA VAL A 49 0.96 17.93 -2.55
C VAL A 49 0.63 17.07 -3.76
N ARG A 50 1.34 17.27 -4.86
CA ARG A 50 1.24 16.44 -6.06
C ARG A 50 2.49 15.58 -6.20
N PHE A 51 2.29 14.30 -6.44
CA PHE A 51 3.35 13.39 -6.83
C PHE A 51 3.58 13.46 -8.34
N VAL A 52 4.86 13.46 -8.74
CA VAL A 52 5.27 13.31 -10.14
C VAL A 52 6.32 12.21 -10.22
N LYS A 53 6.01 11.16 -10.97
CA LYS A 53 6.93 10.05 -11.23
C LYS A 53 8.14 10.54 -12.01
N CYS A 54 9.32 10.03 -11.65
CA CYS A 54 10.55 10.32 -12.37
C CYS A 54 11.54 9.16 -12.28
N ASP A 55 12.63 9.28 -13.02
CA ASP A 55 13.74 8.32 -12.96
C ASP A 55 14.37 8.27 -11.56
N LYS A 56 14.96 7.13 -11.21
CA LYS A 56 15.55 6.87 -9.88
C LYS A 56 16.66 7.87 -9.51
N ASP A 57 17.45 8.32 -10.47
CA ASP A 57 18.52 9.32 -10.28
C ASP A 57 17.99 10.72 -9.95
N LYS A 58 16.72 11.01 -10.28
CA LYS A 58 16.04 12.29 -10.04
C LYS A 58 15.06 12.22 -8.88
N SER A 59 14.78 11.00 -8.39
CA SER A 59 13.85 10.75 -7.31
C SER A 59 14.35 11.36 -6.02
N LYS A 60 13.41 11.88 -5.23
CA LYS A 60 13.65 12.15 -3.80
C LYS A 60 13.14 10.97 -3.00
N SER A 61 13.56 10.89 -1.74
CA SER A 61 13.04 9.92 -0.79
C SER A 61 11.62 10.32 -0.38
N VAL A 62 10.64 10.07 -1.25
CA VAL A 62 9.23 10.41 -1.03
C VAL A 62 8.62 9.50 0.03
N GLU A 63 9.09 8.27 0.10
CA GLU A 63 8.69 7.22 1.04
C GLU A 63 8.80 7.64 2.52
N VAL A 64 9.68 8.60 2.86
CA VAL A 64 9.87 9.08 4.25
C VAL A 64 8.70 9.87 4.80
N ILE A 65 7.79 10.34 3.93
CA ILE A 65 6.58 11.05 4.38
C ILE A 65 5.53 10.09 4.95
N PHE A 66 5.64 8.80 4.64
CA PHE A 66 4.67 7.81 5.08
C PHE A 66 4.97 7.42 6.53
N PRO A 67 3.94 7.29 7.39
CA PRO A 67 4.14 6.90 8.79
C PRO A 67 4.78 5.53 8.96
N ARG A 68 4.72 4.68 7.93
CA ARG A 68 5.42 3.40 7.88
C ARG A 68 6.25 3.35 6.60
N HIS A 69 7.55 3.05 6.76
CA HIS A 69 8.49 2.76 5.70
C HIS A 69 9.42 1.65 6.19
N TYR A 70 9.54 0.57 5.41
CA TYR A 70 10.31 -0.61 5.81
C TYR A 70 10.78 -1.41 4.60
N ILE A 71 11.82 -2.22 4.79
CA ILE A 71 12.25 -3.25 3.84
C ILE A 71 11.60 -4.58 4.21
N PHE A 72 11.08 -5.32 3.21
CA PHE A 72 10.59 -6.68 3.40
C PHE A 72 11.47 -7.70 2.68
N ASP A 73 12.03 -8.64 3.43
CA ASP A 73 12.70 -9.81 2.85
C ASP A 73 11.68 -10.94 2.67
N PRO A 74 11.29 -11.29 1.42
CA PRO A 74 10.31 -12.35 1.17
C PRO A 74 10.83 -13.75 1.47
N SER A 75 12.14 -13.99 1.34
CA SER A 75 12.80 -15.27 1.63
C SER A 75 12.78 -15.58 3.12
N ARG A 76 13.04 -14.58 3.96
CA ARG A 76 13.01 -14.72 5.43
C ARG A 76 11.65 -14.40 6.03
N ARG A 77 10.79 -13.73 5.27
CA ARG A 77 9.49 -13.20 5.70
C ARG A 77 9.62 -12.23 6.89
N VAL A 78 10.61 -11.36 6.82
CA VAL A 78 10.93 -10.40 7.88
C VAL A 78 10.79 -8.97 7.37
N ARG A 79 10.25 -8.09 8.22
CA ARG A 79 10.17 -6.63 8.00
C ARG A 79 11.32 -5.96 8.76
N TYR A 80 12.10 -5.13 8.09
CA TYR A 80 13.17 -4.34 8.66
C TYR A 80 12.80 -2.86 8.68
N PHE A 81 12.91 -2.23 9.85
CA PHE A 81 12.44 -0.86 10.10
C PHE A 81 13.57 0.17 10.10
N GLU A 82 14.82 -0.28 10.30
CA GLU A 82 16.02 0.53 10.11
C GLU A 82 16.93 -0.25 9.16
N TRP A 83 17.58 0.43 8.23
CA TRP A 83 18.56 -0.19 7.35
C TRP A 83 19.56 0.82 6.81
N GLU A 84 20.70 0.28 6.39
CA GLU A 84 21.75 1.00 5.71
C GLU A 84 22.42 0.06 4.69
N LEU A 85 23.09 0.66 3.71
CA LEU A 85 24.02 -0.05 2.85
C LEU A 85 25.42 0.16 3.39
N THR A 86 26.15 -0.94 3.60
CA THR A 86 27.58 -0.86 3.93
C THR A 86 28.38 -0.34 2.73
N ASP A 87 29.66 -0.04 2.93
CA ASP A 87 30.58 0.39 1.86
C ASP A 87 30.65 -0.62 0.69
N ASP A 88 30.44 -1.91 0.99
CA ASP A 88 30.38 -2.99 0.00
C ASP A 88 29.01 -3.11 -0.70
N CYS A 89 28.11 -2.16 -0.50
CA CYS A 89 26.71 -2.18 -0.95
C CYS A 89 25.92 -3.40 -0.42
N LEU A 90 26.21 -3.86 0.80
CA LEU A 90 25.47 -4.93 1.44
C LEU A 90 24.44 -4.34 2.40
N LEU A 91 23.22 -4.87 2.37
CA LEU A 91 22.16 -4.49 3.28
C LEU A 91 22.55 -4.90 4.70
N ARG A 92 22.53 -3.92 5.59
CA ARG A 92 22.54 -4.11 7.03
C ARG A 92 21.21 -3.56 7.56
N ALA A 93 20.40 -4.41 8.15
CA ALA A 93 19.02 -4.09 8.47
C ALA A 93 18.62 -4.57 9.87
N ARG A 94 17.68 -3.87 10.48
CA ARG A 94 17.24 -4.09 11.86
C ARG A 94 15.76 -4.43 11.92
N THR A 95 15.44 -5.49 12.64
CA THR A 95 14.06 -5.90 12.89
C THR A 95 13.43 -5.06 14.00
N LYS A 96 12.11 -5.19 14.18
CA LYS A 96 11.38 -4.53 15.28
C LYS A 96 11.84 -4.98 16.67
N SER A 97 12.38 -6.19 16.82
CA SER A 97 12.96 -6.66 18.08
C SER A 97 14.31 -6.03 18.41
N GLY A 98 14.89 -5.28 17.46
CA GLY A 98 16.15 -4.59 17.63
C GLY A 98 17.38 -5.38 17.16
N GLU A 99 17.20 -6.59 16.65
CA GLU A 99 18.27 -7.44 16.11
C GLU A 99 18.76 -6.90 14.77
N TRP A 100 20.08 -6.76 14.64
CA TRP A 100 20.75 -6.38 13.40
C TRP A 100 21.18 -7.61 12.60
N ILE A 101 20.87 -7.61 11.32
CA ILE A 101 21.26 -8.63 10.36
C ILE A 101 22.09 -7.95 9.27
N GLN A 102 23.24 -8.54 8.94
CA GLN A 102 24.06 -8.13 7.82
C GLN A 102 24.07 -9.23 6.75
N TYR A 103 23.72 -8.86 5.53
CA TYR A 103 23.75 -9.77 4.39
C TYR A 103 25.19 -10.01 3.97
N LYS A 104 25.49 -11.25 3.54
CA LYS A 104 26.85 -11.67 3.17
C LYS A 104 27.11 -11.62 1.66
N SER A 105 26.05 -11.53 0.85
CA SER A 105 26.14 -11.52 -0.61
C SER A 105 25.33 -10.36 -1.18
N LYS A 106 25.83 -9.77 -2.28
CA LYS A 106 25.13 -8.69 -3.00
C LYS A 106 23.80 -9.15 -3.59
N ALA A 107 23.75 -10.38 -4.09
CA ALA A 107 22.54 -10.95 -4.66
C ALA A 107 21.42 -11.08 -3.61
N ASP A 108 21.72 -11.66 -2.45
CA ASP A 108 20.73 -11.80 -1.37
C ASP A 108 20.31 -10.43 -0.83
N SER A 109 21.28 -9.51 -0.72
CA SER A 109 21.02 -8.14 -0.31
C SER A 109 20.02 -7.46 -1.25
N GLN A 110 20.25 -7.51 -2.57
CA GLN A 110 19.35 -6.90 -3.55
C GLN A 110 17.98 -7.56 -3.57
N TYR A 111 17.92 -8.88 -3.42
CA TYR A 111 16.66 -9.61 -3.33
C TYR A 111 15.84 -9.24 -2.09
N ALA A 112 16.51 -8.86 -0.99
CA ALA A 112 15.81 -8.43 0.21
C ALA A 112 15.28 -6.99 0.15
N MET A 113 15.77 -6.14 -0.75
CA MET A 113 15.46 -4.70 -0.80
C MET A 113 14.10 -4.38 -1.46
N HIS A 114 13.03 -4.98 -0.95
CA HIS A 114 11.67 -4.57 -1.28
C HIS A 114 11.21 -3.50 -0.31
N GLU A 115 11.34 -2.24 -0.71
CA GLU A 115 10.87 -1.10 0.07
C GLU A 115 9.35 -0.96 -0.04
N PHE A 116 8.69 -0.90 1.11
CA PHE A 116 7.26 -0.70 1.21
C PHE A 116 6.92 0.42 2.18
N VAL A 117 5.81 1.09 1.89
CA VAL A 117 5.21 2.10 2.75
C VAL A 117 3.83 1.68 3.23
N GLY A 118 3.29 2.43 4.19
CA GLY A 118 1.93 2.27 4.70
C GLY A 118 1.57 3.31 5.74
N GLY A 119 0.48 3.06 6.45
CA GLY A 119 -0.07 4.02 7.42
C GLY A 119 -0.77 5.19 6.75
N CYS A 120 -1.32 5.00 5.55
CA CYS A 120 -2.01 6.04 4.79
C CYS A 120 -3.43 5.61 4.40
N TRP A 121 -4.24 6.56 3.98
CA TRP A 121 -5.60 6.32 3.49
C TRP A 121 -5.65 6.49 1.98
N PHE A 122 -6.26 5.52 1.30
CA PHE A 122 -6.79 5.71 -0.04
C PHE A 122 -8.19 6.30 0.07
N VAL A 123 -8.43 7.40 -0.62
CA VAL A 123 -9.70 8.14 -0.54
C VAL A 123 -10.30 8.26 -1.92
N PHE A 124 -11.55 7.81 -2.06
CA PHE A 124 -12.31 7.79 -3.30
C PHE A 124 -13.60 8.59 -3.13
N GLU A 125 -13.79 9.63 -3.95
CA GLU A 125 -14.99 10.49 -3.87
C GLU A 125 -15.98 10.21 -5.00
N GLY A 126 -17.28 10.41 -4.72
CA GLY A 126 -18.33 10.14 -5.71
C GLY A 126 -18.34 8.69 -6.15
N PHE A 127 -18.28 7.76 -5.18
CA PHE A 127 -17.95 6.36 -5.43
C PHE A 127 -19.17 5.42 -5.46
N SER A 128 -18.99 4.30 -6.15
CA SER A 128 -19.74 3.05 -6.00
C SER A 128 -18.75 1.89 -6.00
N PHE A 129 -19.09 0.75 -5.39
CA PHE A 129 -18.14 -0.35 -5.30
C PHE A 129 -18.77 -1.74 -5.20
N SER A 130 -17.97 -2.72 -5.60
CA SER A 130 -18.19 -4.14 -5.36
C SER A 130 -16.95 -4.73 -4.71
N LYS A 131 -17.11 -5.28 -3.51
CA LYS A 131 -16.04 -5.84 -2.69
C LYS A 131 -16.29 -7.31 -2.43
N MET A 132 -15.25 -8.11 -2.57
CA MET A 132 -15.25 -9.53 -2.32
C MET A 132 -14.13 -9.85 -1.33
N ILE A 133 -14.47 -10.57 -0.26
CA ILE A 133 -13.51 -11.00 0.75
C ILE A 133 -13.54 -12.53 0.84
N THR A 134 -12.35 -13.13 0.82
CA THR A 134 -12.12 -14.55 1.11
C THR A 134 -11.46 -14.67 2.48
N THR A 135 -12.17 -15.13 3.50
CA THR A 135 -11.74 -15.11 4.92
C THR A 135 -10.97 -16.35 5.39
N LYS A 136 -10.84 -17.39 4.55
CA LYS A 136 -10.03 -18.59 4.86
C LYS A 136 -8.82 -18.63 3.93
N TYR A 137 -7.80 -17.87 4.30
CA TYR A 137 -6.52 -17.82 3.59
C TYR A 137 -5.45 -18.52 4.43
N THR A 138 -4.65 -19.40 3.81
CA THR A 138 -3.50 -19.97 4.50
C THR A 138 -2.47 -18.87 4.77
N GLU A 139 -1.71 -18.95 5.87
CA GLU A 139 -0.66 -17.99 6.28
C GLU A 139 0.40 -17.70 5.18
N TYR A 140 0.37 -18.43 4.05
CA TYR A 140 1.47 -18.55 3.10
C TYR A 140 1.12 -18.28 1.62
N ARG A 141 0.03 -17.54 1.35
CA ARG A 141 -0.26 -16.97 0.02
C ARG A 141 -0.34 -17.98 -1.16
N LYS A 142 -0.73 -19.24 -0.93
CA LYS A 142 -0.70 -20.28 -1.99
C LYS A 142 -1.99 -21.05 -2.26
N SER A 143 -3.02 -20.97 -1.43
CA SER A 143 -4.32 -21.59 -1.75
C SER A 143 -5.45 -21.13 -0.82
N SER A 144 -6.64 -20.98 -1.41
CA SER A 144 -7.93 -20.92 -0.73
C SER A 144 -8.29 -22.33 -0.24
N THR A 145 -8.63 -22.48 1.04
CA THR A 145 -9.07 -23.76 1.63
C THR A 145 -10.50 -23.74 2.15
N GLY A 146 -11.29 -22.69 1.90
CA GLY A 146 -12.67 -22.61 2.42
C GLY A 146 -13.59 -21.67 1.66
N ASN A 147 -14.87 -22.08 1.58
CA ASN A 147 -15.94 -21.52 0.73
C ASN A 147 -16.66 -20.27 1.30
N GLU A 148 -16.08 -19.55 2.27
CA GLU A 148 -16.71 -18.34 2.82
C GLU A 148 -16.25 -17.10 2.04
N VAL A 149 -17.08 -16.77 1.05
CA VAL A 149 -17.00 -15.54 0.26
C VAL A 149 -18.00 -14.56 0.84
N VAL A 150 -17.51 -13.41 1.35
CA VAL A 150 -18.38 -12.29 1.70
C VAL A 150 -18.37 -11.32 0.53
N GLN A 151 -19.54 -11.08 -0.07
CA GLN A 151 -19.71 -10.06 -1.10
C GLN A 151 -20.44 -8.86 -0.51
N GLU A 152 -19.79 -7.69 -0.54
CA GLU A 152 -20.33 -6.42 -0.09
C GLU A 152 -20.51 -5.50 -1.29
N LEU A 153 -21.72 -4.96 -1.44
CA LEU A 153 -22.03 -3.96 -2.46
C LEU A 153 -22.33 -2.64 -1.76
N GLY A 154 -21.74 -1.54 -2.23
CA GLY A 154 -21.98 -0.21 -1.70
C GLY A 154 -22.15 0.79 -2.82
N SER A 155 -23.11 1.71 -2.67
CA SER A 155 -23.34 2.77 -3.63
C SER A 155 -23.80 4.03 -2.89
N ARG A 156 -23.24 5.19 -3.25
CA ARG A 156 -23.69 6.48 -2.74
C ARG A 156 -24.29 7.39 -3.81
N SER A 157 -24.07 7.17 -5.11
CA SER A 157 -24.68 7.92 -6.23
C SER A 157 -24.37 7.28 -7.60
N PHE A 158 -25.14 7.66 -8.63
CA PHE A 158 -25.05 7.21 -10.03
C PHE A 158 -23.61 7.24 -10.58
N VAL A 159 -23.15 6.13 -11.16
CA VAL A 159 -21.89 6.05 -11.92
C VAL A 159 -22.05 6.96 -13.14
N ASP A 160 -21.52 8.17 -13.04
CA ASP A 160 -21.49 9.14 -14.13
C ASP A 160 -20.39 8.72 -15.14
N ALA A 161 -20.51 9.16 -16.40
CA ALA A 161 -19.56 8.83 -17.48
C ALA A 161 -18.11 9.25 -17.19
N LEU A 162 -17.91 10.13 -16.19
CA LEU A 162 -16.62 10.62 -15.73
C LEU A 162 -15.97 9.75 -14.64
N SER A 163 -16.62 8.68 -14.19
CA SER A 163 -16.10 7.80 -13.14
C SER A 163 -15.00 6.90 -13.70
N LYS A 164 -13.90 6.77 -12.98
CA LYS A 164 -12.82 5.80 -13.28
C LYS A 164 -12.98 4.56 -12.41
N GLU A 165 -12.54 3.43 -12.94
CA GLU A 165 -12.43 2.18 -12.20
C GLU A 165 -11.09 2.09 -11.49
N TYR A 166 -11.11 1.68 -10.23
CA TYR A 166 -9.96 1.45 -9.37
C TYR A 166 -10.09 0.04 -8.79
N PHE A 167 -9.07 -0.78 -8.99
CA PHE A 167 -9.04 -2.15 -8.50
C PHE A 167 -8.03 -2.27 -7.35
N LEU A 168 -8.54 -2.60 -6.17
CA LEU A 168 -7.71 -2.96 -5.03
C LEU A 168 -7.72 -4.47 -4.87
N GLU A 169 -6.53 -5.03 -4.74
CA GLU A 169 -6.34 -6.43 -4.39
C GLU A 169 -5.23 -6.54 -3.36
N GLY A 170 -5.41 -7.40 -2.35
CA GLY A 170 -4.40 -7.65 -1.34
C GLY A 170 -4.92 -8.34 -0.09
N VAL A 171 -4.13 -8.25 0.98
CA VAL A 171 -4.39 -8.94 2.25
C VAL A 171 -5.23 -8.09 3.18
N LEU A 172 -6.13 -8.72 3.95
CA LEU A 172 -6.74 -8.16 5.16
C LEU A 172 -6.14 -8.85 6.37
N GLU A 173 -5.40 -8.13 7.22
CA GLU A 173 -4.87 -8.67 8.49
C GLU A 173 -5.88 -8.50 9.65
N THR A 174 -6.77 -7.51 9.59
CA THR A 174 -7.79 -7.21 10.62
C THR A 174 -9.19 -7.76 10.26
N PRO A 175 -10.10 -7.93 11.24
CA PRO A 175 -11.46 -8.43 11.01
C PRO A 175 -12.18 -7.72 9.85
N PRO A 176 -12.90 -8.45 8.98
CA PRO A 176 -13.28 -9.86 9.11
C PRO A 176 -12.17 -10.88 8.73
N GLY A 177 -10.93 -10.41 8.53
CA GLY A 177 -9.76 -11.25 8.26
C GLY A 177 -9.24 -12.09 9.45
N PRO A 178 -8.16 -12.87 9.24
CA PRO A 178 -7.23 -12.77 8.10
C PRO A 178 -7.81 -13.28 6.78
N GLY A 179 -7.62 -12.56 5.68
CA GLY A 179 -8.22 -12.92 4.38
C GLY A 179 -7.57 -12.26 3.17
N TRP A 180 -8.07 -12.60 1.99
CA TRP A 180 -7.77 -11.91 0.73
C TRP A 180 -8.96 -11.05 0.32
N MET A 181 -8.71 -9.84 -0.18
CA MET A 181 -9.73 -8.91 -0.61
C MET A 181 -9.48 -8.51 -2.06
N SER A 182 -10.55 -8.50 -2.84
CA SER A 182 -10.62 -7.84 -4.13
C SER A 182 -11.76 -6.82 -4.11
N TRP A 183 -11.50 -5.62 -4.60
CA TRP A 183 -12.44 -4.51 -4.48
C TRP A 183 -12.38 -3.63 -5.73
N ASN A 184 -13.48 -3.68 -6.49
CA ASN A 184 -13.70 -2.80 -7.63
C ASN A 184 -14.42 -1.55 -7.14
N ILE A 185 -13.81 -0.39 -7.35
CA ILE A 185 -14.33 0.91 -6.93
C ILE A 185 -14.45 1.78 -8.18
N TYR A 186 -15.63 2.33 -8.44
CA TYR A 186 -15.84 3.34 -9.46
C TYR A 186 -15.96 4.69 -8.76
N ALA A 187 -15.08 5.64 -9.05
CA ALA A 187 -15.07 6.94 -8.37
C ALA A 187 -14.69 8.10 -9.30
N LYS A 188 -15.08 9.32 -8.92
CA LYS A 188 -14.79 10.55 -9.69
C LYS A 188 -13.36 11.02 -9.48
N SER A 189 -12.83 10.80 -8.29
CA SER A 189 -11.47 11.22 -7.89
C SER A 189 -10.87 10.21 -6.93
N PHE A 190 -9.54 10.22 -6.89
CA PHE A 190 -8.72 9.45 -5.98
C PHE A 190 -7.57 10.33 -5.46
N HIS A 191 -7.25 10.19 -4.18
CA HIS A 191 -6.05 10.74 -3.56
C HIS A 191 -5.60 9.90 -2.37
N ILE A 192 -4.36 10.12 -1.94
CA ILE A 192 -3.82 9.56 -0.70
C ILE A 192 -3.90 10.61 0.41
N GLU A 193 -4.38 10.23 1.58
CA GLU A 193 -4.23 11.03 2.80
C GLU A 193 -3.21 10.37 3.74
N ILE A 194 -2.21 11.14 4.12
CA ILE A 194 -1.24 10.77 5.14
C ILE A 194 -1.69 11.45 6.45
N PRO A 195 -1.97 10.69 7.52
CA PRO A 195 -2.27 11.26 8.83
C PRO A 195 -1.14 12.17 9.29
N ASP A 196 -1.47 13.31 9.89
CA ASP A 196 -0.48 14.10 10.60
C ASP A 196 -0.13 13.32 11.89
N VAL A 197 1.16 13.01 12.07
CA VAL A 197 1.69 12.18 13.17
C VAL A 197 1.61 12.92 14.50
#